data_AF-A0A5J4PCC5-F1
#
_entry.id   AF-A0A5J4PCC5-F1
#
_cell.length_a   1.000
_cell.length_b   1.000
_cell.length_c   1.000
_cell.angle_alpha   90.00
_cell.angle_beta   90.00
_cell.angle_gamma   90.00
#
_symmetry.space_group_name_H-M   'P 1'
#
loop_
_entity.id
_entity.type
_entity.pdbx_description
1 polymer ?
#
loop_
_entity_poly.entity_id
_entity_poly.type
_entity_poly.pdbx_seq_one_letter_code
_entity_poly.pdbx_strand_id
1 'polypeptide(L)'
;TGMFKSLLNRILFASDIPFHGEPAIGLQIMGVLETRNLDFKNLLILSLNEGQLPKSGADASFIPYNLRKTFGMTTVDNRNAMYAYHFYRLIQRAESITLSYNTSSDGLNRKEWSRFLLQLLVDGTHDISREYLEAGQFLLSRKEIRIEKTPEMLSALKAGYDIRKHPKARFSPSALNTYLDCRMKFYYNYVARLKVPDEVSTEIDSATFGTIFHYSAELIYKDLTARDRFIKKEDLE
;
A
#
# COMPACT_ATOMS: atom_id res chain seq x y z
N THR A 1 -3.57 -26.60 -16.45
CA THR A 1 -2.81 -25.49 -15.82
C THR A 1 -3.60 -24.73 -14.76
N GLY A 2 -4.87 -24.37 -14.98
CA GLY A 2 -5.68 -23.64 -13.97
C GLY A 2 -5.93 -24.38 -12.65
N MET A 3 -6.32 -25.66 -12.70
CA MET A 3 -6.58 -26.47 -11.50
C MET A 3 -5.35 -26.62 -10.60
N PHE A 4 -4.18 -26.88 -11.19
CA PHE A 4 -2.91 -26.97 -10.48
C PHE A 4 -2.57 -25.65 -9.75
N LYS A 5 -2.75 -24.51 -10.43
CA LYS A 5 -2.55 -23.18 -9.83
C LYS A 5 -3.50 -22.93 -8.66
N SER A 6 -4.77 -23.31 -8.79
CA SER A 6 -5.76 -23.16 -7.70
C SER A 6 -5.42 -24.03 -6.49
N LEU A 7 -5.00 -25.27 -6.72
CA LEU A 7 -4.58 -26.21 -5.67
C LEU A 7 -3.30 -25.73 -4.97
N LEU A 8 -2.31 -25.30 -5.75
CA LEU A 8 -1.06 -24.75 -5.22
C LEU A 8 -1.34 -23.51 -4.36
N ASN A 9 -2.14 -22.58 -4.85
CA ASN A 9 -2.52 -21.40 -4.08
C ASN A 9 -3.23 -21.79 -2.77
N ARG A 10 -4.12 -22.79 -2.80
CA ARG A 10 -4.80 -23.27 -1.59
C ARG A 10 -3.82 -23.81 -0.55
N ILE A 11 -2.82 -24.58 -0.97
CA ILE A 11 -1.78 -25.12 -0.08
C ILE A 11 -0.95 -23.98 0.49
N LEU A 12 -0.53 -23.03 -0.35
CA LEU A 12 0.26 -21.87 0.08
C LEU A 12 -0.51 -20.99 1.08
N PHE A 13 -1.80 -20.73 0.86
CA PHE A 13 -2.64 -19.97 1.79
C PHE A 13 -2.94 -20.71 3.10
N ALA A 14 -2.83 -22.04 3.11
CA ALA A 14 -3.02 -22.86 4.31
C ALA A 14 -1.72 -23.12 5.08
N SER A 15 -0.58 -22.68 4.55
CA SER A 15 0.72 -22.88 5.18
C SER A 15 1.02 -21.72 6.11
N ASP A 16 1.07 -21.98 7.41
CA ASP A 16 1.50 -21.02 8.42
C ASP A 16 3.00 -21.21 8.72
N ILE A 17 3.73 -20.10 8.86
CA ILE A 17 5.12 -20.12 9.32
C ILE A 17 5.11 -19.99 10.84
N PRO A 18 5.56 -21.00 11.60
CA PRO A 18 5.60 -20.92 13.06
C PRO A 18 6.59 -19.83 13.47
N PHE A 19 6.12 -18.85 14.23
CA PHE A 19 6.97 -17.83 14.83
C PHE A 19 7.59 -18.37 16.12
N HIS A 20 8.92 -18.33 16.23
CA HIS A 20 9.60 -18.61 17.48
C HIS A 20 9.74 -17.30 18.26
N GLY A 21 8.91 -17.13 19.30
CA GLY A 21 9.11 -16.06 20.28
C GLY A 21 10.15 -16.51 21.33
N GLU A 22 10.94 -15.57 21.84
CA GLU A 22 11.68 -15.78 23.09
C GLU A 22 10.69 -15.62 24.25
N PRO A 23 10.36 -16.70 24.98
CA PRO A 23 9.40 -16.61 26.06
C PRO A 23 10.06 -15.89 27.24
N ALA A 24 9.41 -14.82 27.72
CA ALA A 24 9.59 -14.19 29.04
C ALA A 24 10.44 -12.92 29.17
N ILE A 25 11.01 -12.34 28.10
CA ILE A 25 11.70 -11.04 28.21
C ILE A 25 11.24 -10.08 27.11
N GLY A 26 11.02 -8.82 27.48
CA GLY A 26 10.72 -7.74 26.54
C GLY A 26 9.27 -7.70 26.05
N LEU A 27 9.09 -7.09 24.88
CA LEU A 27 7.79 -6.93 24.22
C LEU A 27 7.31 -8.26 23.65
N GLN A 28 6.10 -8.67 24.01
CA GLN A 28 5.48 -9.91 23.56
C GLN A 28 4.26 -9.58 22.70
N ILE A 29 4.24 -10.10 21.47
CA ILE A 29 3.11 -10.00 20.55
C ILE A 29 2.46 -11.38 20.52
N MET A 30 1.27 -11.50 21.11
CA MET A 30 0.64 -12.78 21.37
C MET A 30 -0.84 -12.75 21.00
N GLY A 31 -1.35 -13.91 20.56
CA GLY A 31 -2.79 -14.16 20.53
C GLY A 31 -3.35 -14.39 21.94
N VAL A 32 -4.64 -14.09 22.15
CA VAL A 32 -5.31 -14.24 23.45
C VAL A 32 -5.25 -15.68 24.02
N LEU A 33 -5.10 -16.70 23.16
CA LEU A 33 -4.97 -18.09 23.61
C LEU A 33 -3.57 -18.45 24.08
N GLU A 34 -2.57 -17.71 23.61
CA GLU A 34 -1.16 -17.92 23.92
C GLU A 34 -0.81 -17.29 25.27
N THR A 35 -1.59 -16.30 25.71
CA THR A 35 -1.41 -15.64 27.02
C THR A 35 -1.89 -16.49 28.21
N ARG A 36 -2.23 -17.77 28.00
CA ARG A 36 -2.69 -18.67 29.06
C ARG A 36 -1.63 -18.83 30.14
N ASN A 37 -2.06 -18.71 31.39
CA ASN A 37 -1.21 -18.83 32.58
C ASN A 37 -0.08 -17.79 32.67
N LEU A 38 -0.08 -16.79 31.79
CA LEU A 38 0.83 -15.65 31.82
C LEU A 38 0.12 -14.41 32.35
N ASP A 39 0.84 -13.58 33.09
CA ASP A 39 0.36 -12.31 33.60
C ASP A 39 1.32 -11.20 33.14
N PHE A 40 0.79 -10.00 32.89
CA PHE A 40 1.55 -8.89 32.34
C PHE A 40 1.29 -7.62 33.15
N LYS A 41 2.34 -6.84 33.41
CA LYS A 41 2.21 -5.54 34.09
C LYS A 41 1.60 -4.47 33.19
N ASN A 42 2.05 -4.43 31.93
CA ASN A 42 1.58 -3.48 30.92
C ASN A 42 0.89 -4.25 29.80
N LEU A 43 -0.34 -3.88 29.48
CA LEU A 43 -1.17 -4.57 28.51
C LEU A 43 -1.63 -3.61 27.42
N LEU A 44 -1.34 -3.94 26.16
CA LEU A 44 -1.88 -3.25 25.00
C LEU A 44 -2.76 -4.23 24.23
N ILE A 45 -4.09 -4.07 24.34
CA ILE A 45 -5.05 -4.88 23.59
C ILE A 45 -5.47 -4.10 22.35
N LEU A 46 -5.10 -4.63 21.19
CA LEU A 46 -5.42 -4.03 19.91
C LEU A 46 -6.70 -4.63 19.32
N SER A 47 -7.34 -3.88 18.42
CA SER A 47 -8.45 -4.36 17.59
C SER A 47 -9.68 -4.82 18.39
N LEU A 48 -10.04 -4.07 19.45
CA LEU A 48 -11.23 -4.29 20.26
C LEU A 48 -12.51 -3.85 19.55
N ASN A 49 -12.73 -4.39 18.36
CA ASN A 49 -13.94 -4.20 17.57
C ASN A 49 -14.83 -5.45 17.60
N GLU A 50 -16.14 -5.24 17.48
CA GLU A 50 -17.09 -6.34 17.40
C GLU A 50 -16.82 -7.20 16.15
N GLY A 51 -16.84 -8.52 16.34
CA GLY A 51 -16.49 -9.49 15.32
C GLY A 51 -14.99 -9.72 15.09
N GLN A 52 -14.11 -8.89 15.66
CA GLN A 52 -12.67 -9.17 15.75
C GLN A 52 -12.34 -9.84 17.10
N LEU A 53 -12.82 -9.27 18.21
CA LEU A 53 -12.67 -9.83 19.54
C LEU A 53 -14.00 -9.69 20.32
N PRO A 54 -14.78 -10.77 20.50
CA PRO A 54 -14.53 -12.11 20.01
C PRO A 54 -14.67 -12.21 18.49
N LYS A 55 -13.93 -13.13 17.87
CA LYS A 55 -13.98 -13.36 16.43
C LYS A 55 -15.38 -13.87 16.05
N SER A 56 -16.06 -13.12 15.18
CA SER A 56 -17.33 -13.54 14.59
C SER A 56 -17.10 -14.58 13.50
N GLY A 57 -18.01 -15.54 13.38
CA GLY A 57 -17.96 -16.59 12.38
C GLY A 57 -18.54 -17.89 12.90
N ALA A 58 -19.38 -18.51 12.06
CA ALA A 58 -19.85 -19.87 12.28
C ALA A 58 -18.65 -20.81 12.30
N ASP A 59 -18.59 -21.70 13.29
CA ASP A 59 -17.69 -22.85 13.18
C ASP A 59 -18.09 -23.63 11.93
N ALA A 60 -17.16 -23.84 11.01
CA ALA A 60 -17.36 -24.67 9.83
C ALA A 60 -17.49 -26.13 10.29
N SER A 61 -18.67 -26.50 10.76
CA SER A 61 -18.99 -27.84 11.23
C SER A 61 -20.17 -28.38 10.44
N PHE A 62 -20.07 -29.65 10.04
CA PHE A 62 -21.20 -30.41 9.50
C PHE A 62 -22.26 -30.72 10.57
N ILE A 63 -21.95 -30.52 11.86
CA ILE A 63 -22.86 -30.80 12.97
C ILE A 63 -23.62 -29.52 13.34
N PRO A 64 -24.96 -29.51 13.19
CA PRO A 64 -25.81 -28.40 13.60
C PRO A 64 -25.54 -27.94 15.03
N TYR A 65 -25.65 -26.63 15.27
CA TYR A 65 -25.41 -26.02 16.58
C TYR A 65 -26.22 -26.67 17.71
N ASN A 66 -27.51 -26.95 17.48
CA ASN A 66 -28.39 -27.55 18.50
C ASN A 66 -27.88 -28.94 18.93
N LEU A 67 -27.45 -29.78 17.98
CA LEU A 67 -26.89 -31.10 18.30
C LEU A 67 -25.58 -30.95 19.07
N ARG A 68 -24.67 -30.06 18.64
CA ARG A 68 -23.43 -29.79 19.38
C ARG A 68 -23.72 -29.40 20.83
N LYS A 69 -24.69 -28.51 21.04
CA LYS A 69 -25.08 -28.04 22.37
C LYS A 69 -25.64 -29.17 23.25
N THR A 70 -26.57 -29.96 22.73
CA THR A 70 -27.20 -31.06 23.47
C THR A 70 -26.19 -32.15 23.86
N PHE A 71 -25.22 -32.44 23.00
CA PHE A 71 -24.17 -33.46 23.27
C PHE A 71 -22.92 -32.90 23.97
N GLY A 72 -22.96 -31.66 24.47
CA GLY A 72 -21.84 -31.07 25.22
C GLY A 72 -20.59 -30.77 24.37
N MET A 73 -20.73 -30.70 23.04
CA MET A 73 -19.64 -30.32 22.14
C MET A 73 -19.39 -28.81 22.19
N THR A 74 -18.20 -28.40 21.78
CA THR A 74 -17.81 -26.98 21.75
C THR A 74 -18.71 -26.19 20.79
N THR A 75 -19.33 -25.13 21.31
CA THR A 75 -20.17 -24.20 20.55
C THR A 75 -19.53 -22.81 20.49
N VAL A 76 -20.13 -21.93 19.67
CA VAL A 76 -19.75 -20.51 19.60
C VAL A 76 -19.89 -19.82 20.96
N ASP A 77 -20.87 -20.21 21.77
CA ASP A 77 -21.04 -19.66 23.12
C ASP A 77 -19.88 -20.02 24.03
N ASN A 78 -19.40 -21.27 23.98
CA ASN A 78 -18.25 -21.72 24.76
C ASN A 78 -16.98 -20.97 24.33
N ARG A 79 -16.82 -20.74 23.03
CA ARG A 79 -15.71 -19.94 22.48
C ARG A 79 -15.77 -18.51 23.01
N ASN A 80 -16.94 -17.87 22.92
CA ASN A 80 -17.14 -16.51 23.42
C ASN A 80 -16.88 -16.41 24.93
N ALA A 81 -17.36 -17.37 25.72
CA ALA A 81 -17.11 -17.44 27.16
C ALA A 81 -15.61 -17.60 27.48
N MET A 82 -14.89 -18.43 26.72
CA MET A 82 -13.45 -18.60 26.88
C MET A 82 -12.68 -17.30 26.55
N TYR A 83 -13.05 -16.59 25.49
CA TYR A 83 -12.44 -15.30 25.15
C TYR A 83 -12.75 -14.22 26.20
N ALA A 84 -13.98 -14.19 26.71
CA ALA A 84 -14.36 -13.30 27.81
C ALA A 84 -13.52 -13.58 29.06
N TYR A 85 -13.39 -14.86 29.44
CA TYR A 85 -12.55 -15.27 30.56
C TYR A 85 -11.10 -14.78 30.41
N HIS A 86 -10.48 -14.99 29.24
CA HIS A 86 -9.10 -14.55 29.03
C HIS A 86 -8.97 -13.03 29.01
N PHE A 87 -9.92 -12.31 28.41
CA PHE A 87 -9.94 -10.84 28.41
C PHE A 87 -9.96 -10.29 29.84
N TYR A 88 -10.90 -10.75 30.67
CA TYR A 88 -11.01 -10.30 32.06
C TYR A 88 -9.82 -10.75 32.92
N ARG A 89 -9.32 -11.97 32.72
CA ARG A 89 -8.12 -12.46 33.41
C ARG A 89 -6.91 -11.56 33.14
N LEU A 90 -6.68 -11.16 31.89
CA LEU A 90 -5.54 -10.31 31.53
C LEU A 90 -5.62 -8.93 32.17
N ILE A 91 -6.83 -8.38 32.29
CA ILE A 91 -7.09 -7.09 32.92
C ILE A 91 -6.81 -7.12 34.42
N GLN A 92 -7.23 -8.19 35.13
CA GLN A 92 -7.18 -8.27 36.59
C GLN A 92 -5.80 -8.08 37.23
N ARG A 93 -4.71 -8.41 36.54
CA ARG A 93 -3.34 -8.33 37.08
C ARG A 93 -2.48 -7.24 36.43
N ALA A 94 -3.02 -6.52 35.46
CA ALA A 94 -2.29 -5.46 34.79
C ALA A 94 -2.28 -4.17 35.62
N GLU A 95 -1.11 -3.53 35.69
CA GLU A 95 -0.93 -2.22 36.33
C GLU A 95 -1.29 -1.08 35.36
N SER A 96 -1.05 -1.29 34.06
CA SER A 96 -1.36 -0.33 32.99
C SER A 96 -2.03 -1.04 31.82
N ILE A 97 -3.16 -0.51 31.38
CA ILE A 97 -4.00 -1.11 30.34
C ILE A 97 -4.30 -0.06 29.28
N THR A 98 -3.91 -0.34 28.03
CA THR A 98 -4.29 0.45 26.86
C THR A 98 -5.15 -0.41 25.94
N LEU A 99 -6.35 0.07 25.63
CA LEU A 99 -7.32 -0.61 24.79
C LEU A 99 -7.50 0.19 23.51
N SER A 100 -7.30 -0.43 22.35
CA SER A 100 -7.43 0.22 21.05
C SER A 100 -8.52 -0.45 20.21
N TYR A 101 -9.37 0.38 19.62
CA TYR A 101 -10.39 -0.01 18.65
C TYR A 101 -10.33 0.93 17.46
N ASN A 102 -10.74 0.42 16.30
CA ASN A 102 -10.76 1.21 15.07
C ASN A 102 -12.15 1.82 14.83
N THR A 103 -12.20 3.12 14.52
CA THR A 103 -13.42 3.86 14.14
C THR A 103 -13.59 3.99 12.62
N SER A 104 -12.57 3.64 11.83
CA SER A 104 -12.60 3.74 10.38
C SER A 104 -13.65 2.80 9.80
N SER A 105 -14.56 3.34 9.00
CA SER A 105 -15.54 2.56 8.24
C SER A 105 -14.88 1.82 7.09
N ASP A 106 -15.20 0.54 6.93
CA ASP A 106 -14.87 -0.21 5.71
C ASP A 106 -16.15 -0.27 4.86
N GLY A 107 -16.29 0.71 3.95
CA GLY A 107 -17.54 0.93 3.21
C GLY A 107 -18.70 1.40 4.10
N LEU A 108 -19.84 0.70 4.05
CA LEU A 108 -21.06 1.03 4.81
C LEU A 108 -21.03 0.58 6.28
N ASN A 109 -20.11 -0.32 6.66
CA ASN A 109 -20.08 -0.87 8.00
C ASN A 109 -19.15 -0.04 8.89
N ARG A 110 -19.74 0.69 9.84
CA ARG A 110 -18.98 1.24 10.96
C ARG A 110 -18.49 0.10 11.83
N LYS A 111 -17.21 0.15 12.21
CA LYS A 111 -16.66 -0.80 13.17
C LYS A 111 -17.11 -0.41 14.57
N GLU A 112 -17.90 -1.26 15.19
CA GLU A 112 -18.44 -1.05 16.54
C GLU A 112 -17.42 -1.49 17.60
N TRP A 113 -17.62 -1.02 18.83
CA TRP A 113 -16.87 -1.47 19.99
C TRP A 113 -17.14 -2.96 20.23
N SER A 114 -16.09 -3.68 20.63
CA SER A 114 -16.24 -5.03 21.16
C SER A 114 -17.22 -5.04 22.32
N ARG A 115 -18.08 -6.05 22.39
CA ARG A 115 -18.92 -6.33 23.56
C ARG A 115 -18.14 -6.40 24.88
N PHE A 116 -16.87 -6.82 24.86
CA PHE A 116 -16.03 -6.89 26.06
C PHE A 116 -15.61 -5.50 26.54
N LEU A 117 -15.34 -4.58 25.60
CA LEU A 117 -15.08 -3.17 25.92
C LEU A 117 -16.33 -2.51 26.51
N LEU A 118 -17.51 -2.79 25.94
CA LEU A 118 -18.79 -2.31 26.46
C LEU A 118 -19.05 -2.82 27.88
N GLN A 119 -18.81 -4.10 28.14
CA GLN A 119 -19.01 -4.68 29.46
C GLN A 119 -18.08 -4.06 30.50
N LEU A 120 -16.80 -3.85 30.16
CA LEU A 120 -15.83 -3.17 31.03
C LEU A 120 -16.26 -1.73 31.39
N LEU A 121 -16.84 -1.00 30.43
CA LEU A 121 -17.37 0.35 30.66
C LEU A 121 -18.58 0.36 31.61
N VAL A 122 -19.43 -0.68 31.54
CA VAL A 122 -20.62 -0.81 32.39
C VAL A 122 -20.25 -1.28 33.80
N ASP A 123 -19.26 -2.17 33.93
CA ASP A 123 -18.81 -2.70 35.21
C ASP A 123 -18.31 -1.59 36.15
N GLY A 124 -17.80 -0.46 35.60
CA GLY A 124 -17.40 0.72 36.36
C GLY A 124 -16.25 0.47 37.35
N THR A 125 -15.50 -0.60 37.17
CA THR A 125 -14.45 -1.07 38.09
C THR A 125 -13.12 -0.34 37.94
N HIS A 126 -12.94 0.39 36.84
CA HIS A 126 -11.70 1.07 36.48
C HIS A 126 -12.00 2.52 36.10
N ASP A 127 -11.08 3.43 36.42
CA ASP A 127 -11.11 4.79 35.87
C ASP A 127 -10.60 4.75 34.43
N ILE A 128 -11.45 5.11 33.47
CA ILE A 128 -11.19 4.93 32.04
C ILE A 128 -11.14 6.30 31.37
N SER A 129 -9.94 6.72 30.98
CA SER A 129 -9.75 7.86 30.08
C SER A 129 -9.96 7.41 28.63
N ARG A 130 -10.50 8.32 27.79
CA ARG A 130 -10.71 8.07 26.37
C ARG A 130 -9.91 9.08 25.57
N GLU A 131 -9.03 8.56 24.72
CA GLU A 131 -8.27 9.36 23.78
C GLU A 131 -8.68 9.01 22.36
N TYR A 132 -8.79 10.03 21.51
CA TYR A 132 -9.08 9.87 20.11
C TYR A 132 -7.82 10.17 19.31
N LEU A 133 -7.27 9.13 18.68
CA LEU A 133 -6.12 9.26 17.80
C LEU A 133 -6.64 9.48 16.38
N GLU A 134 -6.68 10.73 15.94
CA GLU A 134 -6.61 10.98 14.51
C GLU A 134 -5.17 10.74 14.08
N ALA A 135 -4.98 9.87 13.08
CA ALA A 135 -3.77 9.90 12.29
C ALA A 135 -3.75 11.27 11.62
N GLY A 136 -3.21 12.27 12.33
CA GLY A 136 -2.94 13.57 11.76
C GLY A 136 -2.21 13.29 10.48
N GLN A 137 -2.72 13.82 9.37
CA GLN A 137 -1.89 13.97 8.20
C GLN A 137 -0.80 14.93 8.65
N PHE A 138 0.28 14.37 9.21
CA PHE A 138 1.55 15.04 9.23
C PHE A 138 1.80 15.25 7.75
N LEU A 139 1.46 16.46 7.28
CA LEU A 139 2.12 17.05 6.14
C LEU A 139 3.58 17.03 6.57
N LEU A 140 4.25 15.91 6.32
CA LEU A 140 5.69 15.81 6.32
C LEU A 140 6.08 16.98 5.44
N SER A 141 6.51 18.07 6.07
CA SER A 141 7.00 19.25 5.38
C SER A 141 7.94 18.69 4.34
N ARG A 142 7.55 18.80 3.06
CA ARG A 142 8.19 18.07 1.98
C ARG A 142 9.64 18.51 2.02
N LYS A 143 10.53 17.65 2.53
CA LYS A 143 11.94 18.00 2.64
C LYS A 143 12.39 18.39 1.25
N GLU A 144 12.89 19.60 1.12
CA GLU A 144 13.35 20.12 -0.15
C GLU A 144 14.44 19.19 -0.67
N ILE A 145 14.20 18.53 -1.80
CA ILE A 145 15.19 17.65 -2.42
C ILE A 145 16.25 18.57 -3.02
N ARG A 146 17.38 18.71 -2.31
CA ARG A 146 18.55 19.43 -2.79
C ARG A 146 19.64 18.44 -3.19
N ILE A 147 20.09 18.52 -4.44
CA ILE A 147 21.22 17.76 -4.95
C ILE A 147 22.36 18.75 -5.17
N GLU A 148 23.46 18.56 -4.44
CA GLU A 148 24.66 19.35 -4.65
C GLU A 148 25.32 19.00 -5.99
N LYS A 149 25.82 20.02 -6.69
CA LYS A 149 26.42 19.82 -8.01
C LYS A 149 27.84 19.27 -7.82
N THR A 150 28.04 18.01 -8.19
CA THR A 150 29.38 17.42 -8.18
C THR A 150 30.18 17.83 -9.41
N PRO A 151 31.53 17.74 -9.38
CA PRO A 151 32.38 17.98 -10.55
C PRO A 151 32.01 17.12 -11.76
N GLU A 152 31.57 15.88 -11.53
CA GLU A 152 31.13 14.93 -12.56
C GLU A 152 29.83 15.38 -13.22
N MET A 153 28.88 15.93 -12.45
CA MET A 153 27.66 16.51 -13.01
C MET A 153 27.96 17.72 -13.90
N LEU A 154 28.89 18.57 -13.47
CA LEU A 154 29.31 19.74 -14.23
C LEU A 154 30.07 19.35 -15.50
N SER A 155 30.89 18.30 -15.46
CA SER A 155 31.57 17.79 -16.65
C SER A 155 30.58 17.17 -17.64
N ALA A 156 29.58 16.41 -17.17
CA ALA A 156 28.52 15.85 -18.00
C ALA A 156 27.67 16.94 -18.70
N LEU A 157 27.33 18.01 -17.98
CA LEU A 157 26.62 19.17 -18.55
C LEU A 157 27.43 19.87 -19.64
N LYS A 158 28.72 20.14 -19.36
CA LYS A 158 29.64 20.73 -20.33
C LYS A 158 29.81 19.81 -21.55
N ALA A 159 29.89 18.50 -21.34
CA ALA A 159 30.01 17.52 -22.40
C ALA A 159 28.78 17.50 -23.33
N GLY A 160 27.57 17.59 -22.75
CA GLY A 160 26.32 17.55 -23.52
C GLY A 160 25.96 18.86 -24.21
N TYR A 161 26.32 20.01 -23.62
CA TYR A 161 25.70 21.29 -23.96
C TYR A 161 26.66 22.46 -24.23
N ASP A 162 27.97 22.33 -23.95
CA ASP A 162 28.95 23.37 -24.24
C ASP A 162 29.60 23.16 -25.62
N ILE A 163 29.15 23.95 -26.60
CA ILE A 163 29.63 23.91 -27.99
C ILE A 163 31.13 24.24 -28.08
N ARG A 164 31.66 25.03 -27.14
CA ARG A 164 33.08 25.40 -27.11
C ARG A 164 33.97 24.22 -26.74
N LYS A 165 33.42 23.24 -26.01
CA LYS A 165 34.12 22.04 -25.56
C LYS A 165 33.81 20.82 -26.42
N HIS A 166 32.59 20.73 -26.94
CA HIS A 166 32.16 19.63 -27.80
C HIS A 166 31.40 20.18 -29.01
N PRO A 167 31.97 20.09 -30.23
CA PRO A 167 31.32 20.58 -31.44
C PRO A 167 29.97 19.91 -31.75
N LYS A 168 29.73 18.72 -31.17
CA LYS A 168 28.47 17.96 -31.31
C LYS A 168 27.47 18.22 -30.18
N ALA A 169 27.79 19.12 -29.24
CA ALA A 169 26.85 19.51 -28.20
C ALA A 169 25.58 20.07 -28.83
N ARG A 170 24.42 19.57 -28.39
CA ARG A 170 23.11 19.95 -28.93
C ARG A 170 22.16 20.20 -27.79
N PHE A 171 21.44 21.31 -27.87
CA PHE A 171 20.38 21.65 -26.94
C PHE A 171 19.05 21.60 -27.69
N SER A 172 18.21 20.62 -27.35
CA SER A 172 16.90 20.48 -28.00
C SER A 172 15.86 21.39 -27.33
N PRO A 173 14.85 21.88 -28.08
CA PRO A 173 13.75 22.64 -27.49
C PRO A 173 13.04 21.90 -26.34
N SER A 174 12.86 20.58 -26.46
CA SER A 174 12.26 19.76 -25.40
C SER A 174 13.12 19.72 -24.13
N ALA A 175 14.44 19.68 -24.26
CA ALA A 175 15.35 19.73 -23.12
C ALA A 175 15.31 21.10 -22.41
N LEU A 176 15.24 22.20 -23.18
CA LEU A 176 15.07 23.55 -22.63
C LEU A 176 13.74 23.69 -21.89
N ASN A 177 12.64 23.27 -22.52
CA ASN A 177 11.31 23.33 -21.92
C ASN A 177 11.26 22.52 -20.62
N THR A 178 11.86 21.32 -20.62
CA THR A 178 11.95 20.49 -19.40
C THR A 178 12.74 21.18 -18.29
N TYR A 179 13.82 21.90 -18.63
CA TYR A 179 14.61 22.64 -17.64
C TYR A 179 13.85 23.83 -17.05
N LEU A 180 13.15 24.59 -17.89
CA LEU A 180 12.35 25.75 -17.48
C LEU A 180 11.15 25.33 -16.62
N ASP A 181 10.50 24.22 -16.98
CA ASP A 181 9.38 23.65 -16.23
C ASP A 181 9.84 23.08 -14.88
N CYS A 182 10.85 22.19 -14.89
CA CYS A 182 11.37 21.60 -13.66
C CYS A 182 12.86 21.21 -13.78
N ARG A 183 13.72 21.96 -13.09
CA ARG A 183 15.18 21.71 -13.05
C ARG A 183 15.55 20.32 -12.54
N MET A 184 14.78 19.78 -11.58
CA MET A 184 15.01 18.44 -11.04
C MET A 184 14.64 17.35 -12.05
N LYS A 185 13.53 17.52 -12.78
CA LYS A 185 13.14 16.62 -13.89
C LYS A 185 14.21 16.63 -14.99
N PHE A 186 14.76 17.80 -15.31
CA PHE A 186 15.87 17.90 -16.25
C PHE A 186 17.10 17.13 -15.77
N TYR A 187 17.48 17.29 -14.49
CA TYR A 187 18.59 16.55 -13.90
C TYR A 187 18.41 15.04 -14.05
N TYR A 188 17.26 14.49 -13.63
CA TYR A 188 17.02 13.05 -13.69
C TYR A 188 17.04 12.50 -15.12
N ASN A 189 16.37 13.17 -16.06
CA ASN A 189 16.24 12.69 -17.43
C ASN A 189 17.52 12.87 -18.26
N TYR A 190 18.19 14.02 -18.13
CA TYR A 190 19.27 14.39 -19.05
C TYR A 190 20.68 14.28 -18.45
N VAL A 191 20.83 14.46 -17.14
CA VAL A 191 22.14 14.39 -16.45
C VAL A 191 22.34 13.00 -15.86
N ALA A 192 21.42 12.53 -15.02
CA ALA A 192 21.45 11.19 -14.44
C ALA A 192 21.02 10.09 -15.43
N ARG A 193 20.41 10.48 -16.56
CA ARG A 193 19.95 9.59 -17.64
C ARG A 193 19.04 8.46 -17.16
N LEU A 194 18.21 8.77 -16.16
CA LEU A 194 17.17 7.87 -15.70
C LEU A 194 16.10 7.78 -16.79
N LYS A 195 15.87 6.58 -17.29
CA LYS A 195 14.81 6.29 -18.25
C LYS A 195 13.60 5.75 -17.50
N VAL A 196 12.43 6.26 -17.85
CA VAL A 196 11.18 5.60 -17.48
C VAL A 196 11.11 4.30 -18.30
N PRO A 197 10.76 3.15 -17.69
CA PRO A 197 10.53 1.93 -18.45
C PRO A 197 9.48 2.17 -19.53
N ASP A 198 9.71 1.66 -20.74
CA ASP A 198 8.72 1.76 -21.80
C ASP A 198 7.49 0.93 -21.42
N GLU A 199 6.36 1.61 -21.20
CA GLU A 199 5.07 0.93 -21.01
C GLU A 199 4.60 0.39 -22.36
N VAL A 200 4.54 -0.93 -22.49
CA VAL A 200 3.98 -1.58 -23.67
C VAL A 200 2.46 -1.50 -23.56
N SER A 201 1.89 -0.38 -24.00
CA SER A 201 0.44 -0.24 -24.18
C SER A 201 0.02 -0.85 -25.51
N THR A 202 -1.13 -1.53 -25.51
CA THR A 202 -1.78 -2.00 -26.75
C THR A 202 -2.50 -0.87 -27.49
N GLU A 203 -2.74 0.26 -26.83
CA GLU A 203 -3.42 1.41 -27.40
C GLU A 203 -2.42 2.41 -27.99
N ILE A 204 -2.76 3.00 -29.14
CA ILE A 204 -1.94 4.03 -29.77
C ILE A 204 -2.09 5.32 -28.97
N ASP A 205 -1.02 5.73 -28.28
CA ASP A 205 -1.00 7.00 -27.56
C ASP A 205 -0.92 8.19 -28.54
N SER A 206 -1.24 9.38 -28.03
CA SER A 206 -1.29 10.59 -28.87
C SER A 206 0.07 10.93 -29.49
N ALA A 207 1.18 10.61 -28.83
CA ALA A 207 2.52 10.84 -29.35
C ALA A 207 2.85 9.91 -30.52
N THR A 208 2.53 8.62 -30.42
CA THR A 208 2.69 7.65 -31.51
C THR A 208 1.79 8.00 -32.67
N PHE A 209 0.53 8.36 -32.41
CA PHE A 209 -0.39 8.82 -33.46
C PHE A 209 0.15 10.04 -34.21
N GLY A 210 0.64 11.05 -33.49
CA GLY A 210 1.26 12.24 -34.09
C GLY A 210 2.47 11.89 -34.96
N THR A 211 3.31 10.96 -34.49
CA THR A 211 4.48 10.49 -35.25
C THR A 211 4.06 9.79 -36.55
N ILE A 212 3.06 8.91 -36.49
CA ILE A 212 2.50 8.24 -37.67
C ILE A 212 1.97 9.27 -38.67
N PHE A 213 1.18 10.24 -38.20
CA PHE A 213 0.63 11.29 -39.05
C PHE A 213 1.72 12.09 -39.76
N HIS A 214 2.72 12.57 -39.02
CA HIS A 214 3.83 13.32 -39.58
C HIS A 214 4.62 12.50 -40.61
N TYR A 215 4.84 11.22 -40.34
CA TYR A 215 5.55 10.33 -41.25
C TYR A 215 4.76 10.04 -42.54
N SER A 216 3.45 9.77 -42.42
CA SER A 216 2.57 9.60 -43.59
C SER A 216 2.53 10.86 -44.44
N ALA A 217 2.40 12.03 -43.83
CA ALA A 217 2.45 13.31 -44.55
C ALA A 217 3.80 13.49 -45.26
N GLU A 218 4.92 13.23 -44.59
CA GLU A 218 6.25 13.33 -45.18
C GLU A 218 6.40 12.45 -46.43
N LEU A 219 5.91 11.20 -46.39
CA LEU A 219 5.95 10.29 -47.53
C LEU A 219 5.14 10.80 -48.72
N ILE A 220 3.92 11.28 -48.46
CA ILE A 220 3.04 11.86 -49.50
C ILE A 220 3.71 13.07 -50.14
N TYR A 221 4.20 14.01 -49.33
CA TYR A 221 4.85 15.22 -49.83
C TYR A 221 6.14 14.92 -50.60
N LYS A 222 6.91 13.90 -50.20
CA LYS A 222 8.08 13.45 -50.95
C LYS A 222 7.73 12.87 -52.31
N ASP A 223 6.66 12.08 -52.42
CA ASP A 223 6.22 11.53 -53.72
C ASP A 223 5.71 12.64 -54.65
N LEU A 224 4.93 13.59 -54.11
CA LEU A 224 4.43 14.73 -54.88
C LEU A 224 5.57 15.65 -55.36
N THR A 225 6.53 15.98 -54.49
CA THR A 225 7.70 16.80 -54.88
C THR A 225 8.68 16.10 -55.82
N ALA A 226 8.64 14.76 -55.92
CA ALA A 226 9.41 14.03 -56.92
C ALA A 226 8.85 14.19 -58.34
N ARG A 227 7.55 14.51 -58.48
CA ARG A 227 6.86 14.68 -59.77
C ARG A 227 6.94 16.12 -60.28
N ASP A 228 6.75 17.11 -59.40
CA ASP A 228 6.92 18.53 -59.72
C ASP A 228 7.40 19.31 -58.46
N ARG A 229 8.20 20.36 -58.63
CA ARG A 229 8.78 21.11 -57.49
C ARG A 229 7.76 21.97 -56.73
N PHE A 230 6.61 22.23 -57.33
CA PHE A 230 5.54 23.05 -56.75
C PHE A 230 4.28 22.22 -56.60
N ILE A 231 3.83 22.05 -55.36
CA ILE A 231 2.58 21.36 -55.05
C ILE A 231 1.46 22.41 -55.05
N LYS A 232 0.49 22.23 -55.93
CA LYS A 232 -0.73 23.04 -56.01
C LYS A 232 -1.86 22.36 -55.24
N LYS A 233 -2.94 23.10 -55.00
CA LYS A 233 -4.14 22.55 -54.34
C LYS A 233 -4.71 21.36 -55.11
N GLU A 234 -4.64 21.41 -56.45
CA GLU A 234 -5.10 20.32 -57.33
C GLU A 234 -4.33 19.00 -57.13
N ASP A 235 -3.11 19.03 -56.60
CA ASP A 235 -2.28 17.84 -56.40
C ASP A 235 -2.59 17.11 -55.08
N LEU A 236 -3.40 17.73 -54.21
CA LEU A 236 -3.80 17.23 -52.89
C LEU A 236 -5.28 16.84 -52.81
N GLU A 237 -6.07 17.18 -53.83
CA GLU A 237 -7.48 16.78 -54.00
C GLU A 237 -7.62 15.51 -54.84
#